data_AF-A0A2I0L3S7-F1
#
_entry.id   AF-A0A2I0L3S7-F1
#
_cell.length_a   1.000
_cell.length_b   1.000
_cell.length_c   1.000
_cell.angle_alpha   90.00
_cell.angle_beta   90.00
_cell.angle_gamma   90.00
#
_symmetry.space_group_name_H-M   'P 1'
#
loop_
_entity.id
_entity.type
_entity.pdbx_description
1 polymer ?
#
loop_
_entity_poly.entity_id
_entity_poly.type
_entity_poly.pdbx_seq_one_letter_code
_entity_poly.pdbx_strand_id
1 'polypeptide(L)'
;MSSMSFKVKELFQGPNQADKLVEEATSEALDEPDWAMNLELCDMINHERINSVELIRGIKKRIMTKSPRVQYLALVLLETCVKNCEKAFSEVAAERVLDEMVKLIDDPQTVVNNRSKALMLIEAWGESTSELRYLPVYEETYKF
;
A
#
# COMPACT_ATOMS: atom_id res chain seq x y z
N MET A 1 12.96 -27.86 -5.90
CA MET A 1 12.78 -27.61 -4.45
C MET A 1 12.65 -26.10 -4.26
N SER A 2 11.64 -25.46 -3.67
CA SER A 2 10.27 -25.79 -3.27
C SER A 2 9.57 -24.42 -3.19
N SER A 3 8.68 -24.08 -4.13
CA SER A 3 7.90 -22.83 -4.10
C SER A 3 7.03 -22.74 -2.83
N MET A 4 6.61 -23.90 -2.31
CA MET A 4 5.94 -23.99 -1.01
C MET A 4 6.85 -23.57 0.14
N SER A 5 8.16 -23.83 0.09
CA SER A 5 9.08 -23.46 1.17
C SER A 5 9.25 -21.94 1.33
N PHE A 6 9.13 -21.17 0.25
CA PHE A 6 9.14 -19.71 0.30
C PHE A 6 7.84 -19.16 0.89
N LYS A 7 6.68 -19.65 0.42
CA LYS A 7 5.35 -19.29 0.96
C LYS A 7 5.19 -19.62 2.44
N VAL A 8 5.75 -20.76 2.88
CA VAL A 8 5.71 -21.18 4.29
C VAL A 8 6.63 -20.31 5.14
N LYS A 9 7.81 -19.89 4.65
CA LYS A 9 8.67 -18.95 5.39
C LYS A 9 8.03 -17.58 5.58
N GLU A 10 7.28 -17.09 4.60
CA GLU A 10 6.50 -15.84 4.74
C GLU A 10 5.34 -15.95 5.74
N LEU A 11 4.79 -17.15 5.95
CA LEU A 11 3.72 -17.41 6.92
C LEU A 11 4.21 -17.50 8.38
N PHE A 12 5.51 -17.70 8.62
CA PHE A 12 6.07 -17.95 9.96
C PHE A 12 7.10 -16.91 10.44
N GLN A 13 7.33 -15.83 9.70
CA GLN A 13 8.05 -14.68 10.26
C GLN A 13 7.10 -13.96 11.23
N GLY A 14 7.40 -14.04 12.52
CA GLY A 14 6.74 -13.21 13.54
C GLY A 14 6.85 -11.72 13.18
N PRO A 15 6.03 -10.84 13.79
CA PRO A 15 5.92 -9.44 13.36
C PRO A 15 7.31 -8.81 13.35
N ASN A 16 7.80 -8.51 12.13
CA ASN A 16 9.06 -7.80 11.95
C ASN A 16 8.87 -6.34 12.39
N GLN A 17 9.97 -5.61 12.59
CA GLN A 17 9.91 -4.23 13.09
C GLN A 17 9.02 -3.34 12.21
N ALA A 18 9.01 -3.57 10.89
CA ALA A 18 8.18 -2.84 9.95
C ALA A 18 6.69 -3.12 10.14
N ASP A 19 6.27 -4.37 10.36
CA ASP A 19 4.86 -4.73 10.59
C ASP A 19 4.29 -3.98 11.80
N LYS A 20 5.04 -3.90 12.92
CA LYS A 20 4.59 -3.18 14.12
C LYS A 20 4.41 -1.68 13.88
N LEU A 21 5.39 -1.07 13.23
CA LEU A 21 5.34 0.35 12.89
C LEU A 21 4.18 0.67 11.94
N VAL A 22 3.89 -0.22 10.99
CA VAL A 22 2.73 -0.09 10.11
C VAL A 22 1.42 -0.26 10.87
N GLU A 23 1.33 -1.20 11.80
CA GLU A 23 0.15 -1.38 12.66
C GLU A 23 -0.14 -0.15 13.52
N GLU A 24 0.90 0.45 14.09
CA GLU A 24 0.83 1.70 14.85
C GLU A 24 0.38 2.88 13.98
N ALA A 25 1.03 3.11 12.83
CA ALA A 25 0.70 4.19 11.89
C ALA A 25 -0.70 4.07 11.26
N THR A 26 -1.27 2.87 11.28
CA THR A 26 -2.59 2.56 10.72
C THR A 26 -3.54 2.00 11.77
N SER A 27 -3.32 2.36 13.03
CA SER A 27 -4.16 1.92 14.14
C SER A 27 -5.60 2.40 13.96
N GLU A 28 -6.56 1.52 14.25
CA GLU A 28 -7.98 1.87 14.20
C GLU A 28 -8.38 2.93 15.23
N ALA A 29 -7.55 3.13 16.27
CA ALA A 29 -7.74 4.13 17.31
C ALA A 29 -7.34 5.56 16.88
N LEU A 30 -6.69 5.73 15.73
CA LEU A 30 -6.33 7.06 15.21
C LEU A 30 -7.56 7.71 14.57
N ASP A 31 -7.83 8.98 14.87
CA ASP A 31 -8.92 9.78 14.26
C ASP A 31 -8.53 10.45 12.93
N GLU A 32 -7.23 10.63 12.68
CA GLU A 32 -6.67 11.11 11.41
C GLU A 32 -5.30 10.46 11.13
N PRO A 33 -4.72 10.62 9.92
CA PRO A 33 -3.36 10.18 9.65
C PRO A 33 -2.35 10.86 10.57
N ASP A 34 -1.51 10.07 11.22
CA ASP A 34 -0.35 10.60 11.97
C ASP A 34 0.76 10.97 10.97
N TRP A 35 0.77 12.23 10.54
CA TRP A 35 1.76 12.72 9.59
C TRP A 35 3.17 12.70 10.13
N ALA A 36 3.36 12.89 11.45
CA ALA A 36 4.68 12.84 12.05
C ALA A 36 5.24 11.42 11.94
N MET A 37 4.44 10.42 12.30
CA MET A 37 4.82 9.02 12.18
C MET A 37 5.03 8.60 10.72
N ASN A 38 4.14 8.99 9.81
CA ASN A 38 4.27 8.63 8.39
C ASN A 38 5.57 9.18 7.77
N LEU A 39 5.95 10.41 8.11
CA LEU A 39 7.19 11.02 7.63
C LEU A 39 8.42 10.37 8.30
N GLU A 40 8.33 10.04 9.59
CA GLU A 40 9.39 9.29 10.28
C GLU A 40 9.64 7.93 9.62
N LEU A 41 8.60 7.21 9.20
CA LEU A 41 8.75 5.95 8.47
C LEU A 41 9.44 6.14 7.11
N CYS A 42 9.15 7.25 6.42
CA CYS A 42 9.85 7.59 5.18
C CYS A 42 11.34 7.85 5.44
N ASP A 43 11.66 8.61 6.48
CA ASP A 43 13.05 8.86 6.89
C ASP A 43 13.75 7.55 7.28
N MET A 44 13.08 6.65 7.99
CA MET A 44 13.64 5.35 8.37
C MET A 44 13.94 4.48 7.14
N ILE A 45 13.09 4.48 6.11
CA ILE A 45 13.38 3.81 4.83
C ILE A 45 14.56 4.45 4.12
N ASN A 46 14.56 5.78 3.99
CA ASN A 46 15.58 6.51 3.23
C ASN A 46 16.98 6.40 3.86
N HIS A 47 17.05 6.22 5.19
CA HIS A 47 18.28 5.95 5.92
C HIS A 47 18.55 4.46 6.17
N GLU A 48 17.82 3.57 5.50
CA GLU A 48 17.97 2.10 5.56
C GLU A 48 17.88 1.51 6.99
N ARG A 49 17.18 2.20 7.90
CA ARG A 49 16.93 1.73 9.28
C ARG A 49 15.88 0.63 9.33
N ILE A 50 14.99 0.59 8.34
CA ILE A 50 13.99 -0.46 8.13
C ILE A 50 13.96 -0.88 6.68
N ASN A 51 13.54 -2.12 6.44
CA ASN A 51 13.46 -2.67 5.10
C ASN A 51 12.22 -2.14 4.36
N SER A 52 12.42 -1.54 3.18
CA SER A 52 11.35 -0.99 2.34
C SER A 52 10.35 -2.05 1.88
N VAL A 53 10.81 -3.23 1.48
CA VAL A 53 9.96 -4.36 1.06
C VAL A 53 9.05 -4.78 2.20
N GLU A 54 9.61 -4.91 3.41
CA GLU A 54 8.83 -5.31 4.58
C GLU A 54 7.78 -4.27 4.96
N LEU A 55 8.11 -2.96 4.90
CA LEU A 55 7.14 -1.90 5.15
C LEU A 55 6.00 -1.93 4.12
N ILE A 56 6.31 -2.00 2.83
CA ILE A 56 5.30 -2.04 1.76
C ILE A 56 4.42 -3.30 1.87
N ARG A 57 5.01 -4.44 2.21
CA ARG A 57 4.25 -5.67 2.48
C ARG A 57 3.33 -5.52 3.68
N GLY A 58 3.80 -4.88 4.76
CA GLY A 58 2.97 -4.52 5.91
C GLY A 58 1.79 -3.64 5.50
N ILE A 59 2.04 -2.57 4.75
CA ILE A 59 0.99 -1.66 4.26
C ILE A 59 -0.04 -2.40 3.40
N LYS A 60 0.41 -3.28 2.50
CA LYS A 60 -0.47 -4.15 1.70
C LYS A 60 -1.39 -5.00 2.57
N LYS A 61 -0.86 -5.63 3.64
CA LYS A 61 -1.69 -6.41 4.59
C LYS A 61 -2.77 -5.52 5.23
N ARG A 62 -2.45 -4.27 5.58
CA ARG A 62 -3.42 -3.33 6.17
C ARG A 62 -4.50 -2.91 5.19
N ILE A 63 -4.16 -2.70 3.91
CA ILE A 63 -5.12 -2.42 2.83
C ILE A 63 -6.13 -3.57 2.67
N MET A 64 -5.69 -4.82 2.86
CA MET A 64 -6.56 -6.01 2.75
C MET A 64 -7.46 -6.25 3.97
N THR A 65 -7.37 -5.43 5.02
CA THR A 65 -8.24 -5.58 6.20
C THR A 65 -9.66 -5.15 5.88
N LYS A 66 -10.63 -5.56 6.71
CA LYS A 66 -12.05 -5.14 6.55
C LYS A 66 -12.38 -3.83 7.25
N SER A 67 -11.47 -3.27 8.06
CA SER A 67 -11.73 -2.01 8.76
C SER A 67 -11.58 -0.85 7.77
N PRO A 68 -12.65 -0.09 7.49
CA PRO A 68 -12.55 1.06 6.57
C PRO A 68 -11.53 2.09 7.05
N ARG A 69 -11.40 2.22 8.37
CA ARG A 69 -10.46 3.15 9.01
C ARG A 69 -9.02 2.76 8.74
N VAL A 70 -8.67 1.51 9.04
CA VAL A 70 -7.32 0.97 8.82
C VAL A 70 -6.95 1.01 7.34
N GLN A 71 -7.87 0.62 6.46
CA GLN A 71 -7.68 0.69 5.01
C GLN A 71 -7.34 2.10 4.54
N TYR A 72 -8.11 3.11 4.98
CA TYR A 72 -7.88 4.50 4.60
C TYR A 72 -6.50 4.99 5.04
N LEU A 73 -6.14 4.75 6.31
CA LEU A 73 -4.84 5.14 6.87
C LEU A 73 -3.69 4.45 6.12
N ALA A 74 -3.86 3.17 5.76
CA ALA A 74 -2.87 2.43 4.98
C ALA A 74 -2.69 3.00 3.57
N LEU A 75 -3.77 3.43 2.89
CA LEU A 75 -3.70 4.09 1.59
C LEU A 75 -2.97 5.45 1.69
N VAL A 76 -3.19 6.21 2.77
CA VAL A 76 -2.48 7.48 3.01
C VAL A 76 -0.99 7.24 3.30
N LEU A 77 -0.67 6.25 4.12
CA LEU A 77 0.72 5.88 4.39
C LEU A 77 1.44 5.41 3.12
N LEU A 78 0.77 4.60 2.28
CA LEU A 78 1.29 4.16 0.98
C LEU A 78 1.63 5.34 0.07
N GLU A 79 0.69 6.28 -0.08
CA GLU A 79 0.89 7.50 -0.85
C GLU A 79 2.10 8.28 -0.36
N THR A 80 2.22 8.43 0.97
CA THR A 80 3.31 9.17 1.60
C THR A 80 4.65 8.51 1.30
N CYS A 81 4.74 7.18 1.44
CA CYS A 81 5.95 6.42 1.12
C CYS A 81 6.33 6.57 -0.36
N VAL A 82 5.37 6.44 -1.29
CA VAL A 82 5.65 6.57 -2.73
C VAL A 82 6.13 7.97 -3.10
N LYS A 83 5.62 9.01 -2.44
CA LYS A 83 6.01 10.40 -2.70
C LYS A 83 7.38 10.78 -2.10
N ASN A 84 7.82 10.11 -1.04
CA ASN A 84 8.99 10.53 -0.26
C ASN A 84 10.16 9.54 -0.27
N CYS A 85 9.97 8.31 -0.81
CA CYS A 85 11.00 7.28 -0.81
C CYS A 85 11.26 6.78 -2.23
N GLU A 86 12.50 6.95 -2.73
CA GLU A 86 12.87 6.58 -4.10
C GLU A 86 12.62 5.09 -4.42
N LYS A 87 12.86 4.20 -3.44
CA LYS A 87 12.68 2.75 -3.61
C LYS A 87 11.21 2.32 -3.53
N ALA A 88 10.31 3.13 -2.96
CA ALA A 88 8.95 2.70 -2.64
C ALA A 88 8.15 2.29 -3.88
N PHE A 89 8.28 3.01 -4.99
CA PHE A 89 7.55 2.68 -6.22
C PHE A 89 7.94 1.30 -6.79
N SER A 90 9.25 0.98 -6.81
CA SER A 90 9.70 -0.35 -7.24
C SER A 90 9.22 -1.46 -6.32
N GLU A 91 9.15 -1.21 -5.00
CA GLU A 91 8.63 -2.22 -4.07
C GLU A 91 7.12 -2.41 -4.19
N VAL A 92 6.36 -1.34 -4.47
CA VAL A 92 4.92 -1.41 -4.76
C VAL A 92 4.64 -2.33 -5.94
N ALA A 93 5.46 -2.23 -7.00
CA ALA A 93 5.39 -3.11 -8.15
C ALA A 93 5.81 -4.55 -7.80
N ALA A 94 6.93 -4.74 -7.10
CA ALA A 94 7.45 -6.06 -6.73
C ALA A 94 6.50 -6.83 -5.81
N GLU A 95 5.86 -6.15 -4.86
CA GLU A 95 4.89 -6.72 -3.92
C GLU A 95 3.47 -6.85 -4.49
N ARG A 96 3.27 -6.48 -5.76
CA ARG A 96 1.97 -6.57 -6.47
C ARG A 96 0.85 -5.82 -5.74
N VAL A 97 1.16 -4.65 -5.18
CA VAL A 97 0.19 -3.86 -4.39
C VAL A 97 -0.99 -3.40 -5.26
N LEU A 98 -0.75 -3.08 -6.54
CA LEU A 98 -1.82 -2.71 -7.49
C LEU A 98 -2.91 -3.78 -7.58
N ASP A 99 -2.55 -5.06 -7.57
CA ASP A 99 -3.52 -6.16 -7.67
C ASP A 99 -4.50 -6.15 -6.48
N GLU A 100 -4.00 -5.86 -5.28
CA GLU A 100 -4.84 -5.75 -4.08
C GLU A 100 -5.67 -4.46 -4.06
N MET A 101 -5.15 -3.37 -4.63
CA MET A 101 -5.90 -2.12 -4.77
C MET A 101 -7.06 -2.27 -5.77
N VAL A 102 -6.86 -2.96 -6.89
CA VAL A 102 -7.94 -3.27 -7.84
C VAL A 102 -9.02 -4.10 -7.15
N LYS A 103 -8.66 -5.14 -6.39
CA LYS A 103 -9.63 -5.92 -5.61
C LYS A 103 -10.39 -5.07 -4.58
N LEU A 104 -9.71 -4.13 -3.92
CA LEU A 104 -10.34 -3.21 -2.98
C LEU A 104 -11.37 -2.32 -3.69
N ILE A 105 -11.07 -1.86 -4.90
CA ILE A 105 -11.98 -1.03 -5.71
C ILE A 105 -13.20 -1.84 -6.16
N ASP A 106 -12.98 -3.07 -6.62
CA ASP A 106 -14.02 -3.97 -7.13
C ASP A 106 -14.92 -4.54 -6.03
N ASP A 107 -14.45 -4.58 -4.78
CA ASP A 107 -15.27 -5.05 -3.66
C ASP A 107 -16.43 -4.08 -3.39
N PRO A 108 -17.71 -4.50 -3.55
CA PRO A 108 -18.86 -3.64 -3.32
C PRO A 108 -19.03 -3.23 -1.85
N GLN A 109 -18.40 -3.93 -0.91
CA GLN A 109 -18.42 -3.59 0.52
C GLN A 109 -17.43 -2.49 0.89
N THR A 110 -16.47 -2.18 0.01
CA THR A 110 -15.52 -1.09 0.26
C THR A 110 -16.25 0.25 0.31
N VAL A 111 -15.97 1.02 1.35
CA VAL A 111 -16.55 2.36 1.52
C VAL A 111 -16.09 3.30 0.40
N VAL A 112 -16.98 4.20 -0.02
CA VAL A 112 -16.77 5.10 -1.17
C VAL A 112 -15.45 5.87 -1.05
N ASN A 113 -15.16 6.43 0.12
CA ASN A 113 -13.94 7.22 0.34
C ASN A 113 -12.65 6.40 0.10
N ASN A 114 -12.62 5.14 0.52
CA ASN A 114 -11.45 4.28 0.34
C ASN A 114 -11.28 3.88 -1.12
N ARG A 115 -12.40 3.57 -1.80
CA ARG A 115 -12.41 3.31 -3.24
C ARG A 115 -11.89 4.51 -4.02
N SER A 116 -12.41 5.71 -3.74
CA SER A 116 -11.95 6.95 -4.37
C SER A 116 -10.47 7.23 -4.10
N LYS A 117 -9.99 7.00 -2.88
CA LYS A 117 -8.57 7.16 -2.53
C LYS A 117 -7.68 6.20 -3.32
N ALA A 118 -8.06 4.93 -3.42
CA ALA A 118 -7.31 3.94 -4.19
C ALA A 118 -7.29 4.27 -5.69
N LEU A 119 -8.43 4.69 -6.26
CA LEU A 119 -8.53 5.13 -7.66
C LEU A 119 -7.59 6.32 -7.93
N MET A 120 -7.64 7.37 -7.10
CA MET A 120 -6.75 8.53 -7.25
C MET A 120 -5.27 8.16 -7.23
N LEU A 121 -4.87 7.17 -6.41
CA LEU A 121 -3.49 6.71 -6.37
C LEU A 121 -3.09 5.96 -7.64
N ILE A 122 -3.96 5.08 -8.14
CA ILE A 122 -3.72 4.35 -9.40
C ILE A 122 -3.65 5.33 -10.57
N GLU A 123 -4.55 6.31 -10.63
CA GLU A 123 -4.55 7.37 -11.64
C GLU A 123 -3.25 8.19 -11.57
N ALA A 124 -2.87 8.66 -10.38
CA ALA A 124 -1.62 9.41 -10.20
C ALA A 124 -0.39 8.60 -10.65
N TRP A 125 -0.36 7.30 -10.37
CA TRP A 125 0.71 6.44 -10.86
C TRP A 125 0.67 6.27 -12.38
N GLY A 126 -0.50 6.10 -12.97
CA GLY A 126 -0.69 5.97 -14.43
C GLY A 126 -0.42 7.27 -15.21
N GLU A 127 -0.66 8.43 -14.62
CA GLU A 127 -0.28 9.72 -15.21
C GLU A 127 1.22 9.98 -15.09
N SER A 128 1.82 9.60 -13.96
CA SER A 128 3.27 9.74 -13.73
C SER A 128 4.12 8.77 -14.56
N THR A 129 3.54 7.65 -15.00
CA THR A 129 4.19 6.66 -15.85
C THR A 129 3.44 6.57 -17.18
N SER A 130 4.02 7.10 -18.26
CA SER A 130 3.49 7.01 -19.62
C SER A 130 3.23 5.57 -20.15
N GLU A 131 3.39 4.55 -19.31
CA GLU A 131 3.47 3.12 -19.61
C GLU A 131 2.35 2.25 -18.99
N LEU A 132 1.48 2.76 -18.11
CA LEU A 132 0.39 1.94 -17.51
C LEU A 132 -0.93 1.93 -18.33
N ARG A 133 -0.88 2.30 -19.62
CA ARG A 133 -2.03 2.26 -20.56
C ARG A 133 -2.66 0.88 -20.80
N TYR A 134 -2.21 -0.17 -20.13
CA TYR A 134 -2.69 -1.55 -20.30
C TYR A 134 -3.76 -1.97 -19.26
N LEU A 135 -4.07 -1.14 -18.27
CA LEU A 135 -5.10 -1.47 -17.28
C LEU A 135 -6.50 -1.29 -17.90
N PRO A 136 -7.32 -2.35 -18.04
CA PRO A 136 -8.63 -2.28 -18.71
C PRO A 136 -9.59 -1.26 -18.07
N VAL A 137 -9.47 -1.05 -16.75
CA VAL A 137 -10.25 -0.08 -15.97
C VAL A 137 -10.08 1.36 -16.48
N TYR A 138 -8.92 1.68 -17.08
CA TYR A 138 -8.65 3.00 -17.62
C TYR A 138 -9.43 3.28 -18.91
N GLU A 139 -9.60 2.26 -19.78
CA GLU A 139 -10.29 2.43 -21.07
C GLU A 139 -11.81 2.59 -20.93
N GLU A 140 -12.39 2.02 -19.87
CA GLU A 140 -13.84 2.09 -19.60
C GLU A 140 -14.26 3.38 -18.88
N THR A 141 -13.36 4.04 -18.15
CA THR A 141 -13.71 5.20 -17.31
C THR A 141 -13.52 6.55 -18.02
N TYR A 142 -12.58 6.65 -18.97
CA TYR A 142 -12.10 7.93 -19.51
C TYR A 142 -12.35 8.14 -21.01
N LYS A 143 -13.37 7.49 -21.60
CA LYS A 143 -13.89 7.86 -22.92
C LYS A 143 -15.04 8.87 -22.79
N PHE A 144 -14.69 10.15 -22.70
CA PHE A 144 -15.51 11.28 -23.15
C PHE A 144 -14.64 12.27 -23.92
#